data_AF-A0A7S3H6P7-F1
#
_entry.id   AF-A0A7S3H6P7-F1
#
_cell.length_a   1.000
_cell.length_b   1.000
_cell.length_c   1.000
_cell.angle_alpha   90.00
_cell.angle_beta   90.00
_cell.angle_gamma   90.00
#
_symmetry.space_group_name_H-M   'P 1'
#
loop_
_entity.id
_entity.type
_entity.pdbx_description
1 polymer ?
#
loop_
_entity_poly.entity_id
_entity_poly.type
_entity_poly.pdbx_seq_one_letter_code
_entity_poly.pdbx_strand_id
1 'polypeptide(L)'
;GARVKVDSFEAVAEIEAAEKEKMRNKVDRIAAHGCNVFINRQLIYNYPEQLFKDAGIMAIEHSDFEGTERLAAVLGADITSTFENPEETKLGFCTMISEMMIGEDKVIKFTGCAENEACTIVLRGASTHILDEAERSLHDALAVLYQT
;
A
#
# COMPACT_ATOMS: atom_id res chain seq x y z
N GLY A 1 4.13 -17.20 15.22
CA GLY A 1 4.00 -18.36 14.32
C GLY A 1 3.34 -19.50 15.06
N ALA A 2 2.38 -20.18 14.44
CA ALA A 2 1.79 -21.40 14.99
C ALA A 2 2.75 -22.58 14.77
N ARG A 3 2.93 -23.44 15.77
CA ARG A 3 3.83 -24.59 15.69
C ARG A 3 2.98 -25.83 15.47
N VAL A 4 2.97 -26.33 14.24
CA VAL A 4 2.16 -27.50 13.86
C VAL A 4 3.06 -28.74 13.88
N LYS A 5 2.68 -29.74 14.68
CA LYS A 5 3.32 -31.07 14.66
C LYS A 5 2.41 -32.00 13.88
N VAL A 6 2.99 -32.72 12.93
CA VAL A 6 2.29 -33.67 12.07
C VAL A 6 3.04 -34.99 12.05
N ASP A 7 2.28 -36.08 12.01
CA ASP A 7 2.78 -37.44 12.17
C ASP A 7 2.96 -38.18 10.82
N SER A 8 2.55 -37.58 9.70
CA SER A 8 2.66 -38.17 8.35
C SER A 8 2.89 -37.11 7.25
N PHE A 9 3.46 -37.54 6.11
CA PHE A 9 3.64 -36.68 4.93
C PHE A 9 2.30 -36.26 4.30
N GLU A 10 1.27 -37.08 4.40
CA GLU A 10 -0.08 -36.79 3.90
C GLU A 10 -0.70 -35.61 4.66
N ALA A 11 -0.56 -35.60 5.99
CA ALA A 11 -1.04 -34.50 6.83
C ALA A 11 -0.32 -33.17 6.53
N VAL A 12 0.97 -33.22 6.14
CA VAL A 12 1.70 -32.01 5.68
C VAL A 12 1.07 -31.46 4.40
N ALA A 13 0.80 -32.31 3.41
CA ALA A 13 0.24 -31.90 2.14
C ALA A 13 -1.18 -31.31 2.28
N GLU A 14 -2.01 -31.90 3.16
CA GLU A 14 -3.35 -31.37 3.47
C GLU A 14 -3.28 -29.98 4.10
N ILE A 15 -2.34 -29.75 5.02
CA ILE A 15 -2.16 -28.44 5.66
C ILE A 15 -1.71 -27.39 4.64
N GLU A 16 -0.75 -27.72 3.77
CA GLU A 16 -0.31 -26.81 2.72
C GLU A 16 -1.45 -26.45 1.75
N ALA A 17 -2.28 -27.42 1.38
CA ALA A 17 -3.46 -27.19 0.55
C ALA A 17 -4.47 -26.26 1.25
N ALA A 18 -4.75 -26.51 2.53
CA ALA A 18 -5.65 -25.69 3.33
C ALA A 18 -5.12 -24.24 3.50
N GLU A 19 -3.81 -24.04 3.67
CA GLU A 19 -3.21 -22.70 3.73
C GLU A 19 -3.33 -21.95 2.39
N LYS A 20 -3.09 -22.63 1.27
CA LYS A 20 -3.27 -22.05 -0.08
C LYS A 20 -4.73 -21.68 -0.34
N GLU A 21 -5.66 -22.53 0.05
CA GLU A 21 -7.09 -22.24 -0.07
C GLU A 21 -7.49 -21.05 0.81
N LYS A 22 -6.99 -20.98 2.04
CA LYS A 22 -7.19 -19.84 2.92
C LYS A 22 -6.65 -18.53 2.33
N MET A 23 -5.51 -18.56 1.65
CA MET A 23 -4.97 -17.38 0.96
C MET A 23 -5.82 -17.00 -0.25
N ARG A 24 -6.25 -17.97 -1.05
CA ARG A 24 -7.17 -17.74 -2.18
C ARG A 24 -8.46 -17.07 -1.71
N ASN A 25 -9.10 -17.61 -0.69
CA ASN A 25 -10.33 -17.05 -0.12
C ASN A 25 -10.14 -15.61 0.38
N LYS A 26 -8.95 -15.24 0.87
CA LYS A 26 -8.66 -13.84 1.24
C LYS A 26 -8.55 -12.93 0.03
N VAL A 27 -7.86 -13.36 -1.02
CA VAL A 27 -7.73 -12.58 -2.26
C VAL A 27 -9.10 -12.41 -2.92
N ASP A 28 -9.90 -13.48 -2.97
CA ASP A 28 -11.27 -13.43 -3.51
C ASP A 28 -12.15 -12.46 -2.71
N ARG A 29 -12.02 -12.45 -1.38
CA ARG A 29 -12.70 -11.44 -0.53
C ARG A 29 -12.27 -10.03 -0.89
N ILE A 30 -10.97 -9.76 -1.05
CA ILE A 30 -10.46 -8.43 -1.42
C ILE A 30 -10.98 -8.03 -2.81
N ALA A 31 -10.93 -8.95 -3.78
CA ALA A 31 -11.44 -8.73 -5.12
C ALA A 31 -12.96 -8.42 -5.13
N ALA A 32 -13.72 -9.00 -4.19
CA ALA A 32 -15.14 -8.70 -4.03
C ALA A 32 -15.43 -7.24 -3.59
N HIS A 33 -14.46 -6.51 -3.03
CA HIS A 33 -14.60 -5.06 -2.79
C HIS A 33 -14.60 -4.26 -4.11
N GLY A 34 -14.09 -4.83 -5.21
CA GLY A 34 -14.00 -4.16 -6.50
C GLY A 34 -12.85 -3.16 -6.60
N CYS A 35 -11.81 -3.31 -5.77
CA CYS A 35 -10.59 -2.50 -5.88
C CYS A 35 -9.75 -2.95 -7.09
N ASN A 36 -9.10 -1.99 -7.75
CA ASN A 36 -8.15 -2.24 -8.83
C ASN A 36 -6.68 -2.16 -8.37
N VAL A 37 -6.44 -1.54 -7.22
CA VAL A 37 -5.13 -1.46 -6.57
C VAL A 37 -5.29 -1.82 -5.10
N PHE A 38 -4.44 -2.72 -4.62
CA PHE A 38 -4.36 -3.13 -3.23
C PHE A 38 -3.01 -2.71 -2.66
N ILE A 39 -3.04 -1.92 -1.57
CA ILE A 39 -1.84 -1.42 -0.91
C ILE A 39 -1.71 -2.11 0.45
N ASN A 40 -0.57 -2.75 0.69
CA ASN A 40 -0.30 -3.45 1.93
C ASN A 40 1.02 -2.98 2.56
N ARG A 41 0.99 -2.86 3.89
CA ARG A 41 2.17 -2.50 4.68
C ARG A 41 3.21 -3.62 4.74
N GLN A 42 2.75 -4.86 4.65
CA GLN A 42 3.59 -6.05 4.72
C GLN A 42 3.89 -6.58 3.31
N LEU A 43 4.93 -7.41 3.23
CA LEU A 43 5.23 -8.17 2.02
C LEU A 43 4.06 -9.09 1.66
N ILE A 44 3.77 -9.18 0.37
CA ILE A 44 2.79 -10.08 -0.23
C ILE A 44 3.59 -11.22 -0.88
N TYR A 45 3.30 -12.45 -0.47
CA TYR A 45 3.99 -13.62 -1.06
C TYR A 45 3.56 -13.84 -2.52
N ASN A 46 4.43 -14.51 -3.29
CA ASN A 46 4.24 -14.75 -4.73
C ASN A 46 2.89 -15.38 -5.09
N TYR A 47 2.37 -16.30 -4.26
CA TYR A 47 1.10 -16.98 -4.57
C TYR A 47 -0.12 -16.03 -4.49
N PRO A 48 -0.36 -15.30 -3.38
CA PRO A 48 -1.35 -14.22 -3.36
C PRO A 48 -1.13 -13.15 -4.43
N GLU A 49 0.12 -12.76 -4.71
CA GLU A 49 0.45 -11.76 -5.75
C GLU A 49 0.00 -12.22 -7.15
N GLN A 50 0.24 -13.50 -7.48
CA GLN A 50 -0.25 -14.09 -8.72
C GLN A 50 -1.78 -14.07 -8.79
N LEU A 51 -2.47 -14.38 -7.69
CA LEU A 51 -3.93 -14.33 -7.65
C LEU A 51 -4.47 -12.91 -7.83
N PHE A 52 -3.82 -11.89 -7.24
CA PHE A 52 -4.18 -10.49 -7.49
C PHE A 52 -4.02 -10.12 -8.96
N LYS A 53 -2.90 -10.53 -9.58
CA LYS A 53 -2.65 -10.28 -11.00
C LYS A 53 -3.69 -10.95 -11.90
N ASP A 54 -4.06 -12.19 -11.60
CA ASP A 54 -5.10 -12.92 -12.33
C ASP A 54 -6.48 -12.26 -12.18
N ALA A 55 -6.76 -11.64 -11.02
CA ALA A 55 -7.95 -10.83 -10.77
C ALA A 55 -7.89 -9.41 -11.35
N GLY A 56 -6.78 -9.02 -11.99
CA GLY A 56 -6.59 -7.67 -12.54
C GLY A 56 -6.32 -6.58 -11.48
N ILE A 57 -5.87 -6.97 -10.29
CA ILE A 57 -5.58 -6.09 -9.16
C ILE A 57 -4.07 -5.86 -9.07
N MET A 58 -3.65 -4.60 -9.07
CA MET A 58 -2.25 -4.23 -8.83
C MET A 58 -1.96 -4.26 -7.33
N ALA A 59 -0.95 -5.03 -6.92
CA ALA A 59 -0.50 -5.06 -5.53
C ALA A 59 0.67 -4.10 -5.34
N ILE A 60 0.59 -3.23 -4.32
CA ILE A 60 1.68 -2.40 -3.81
C ILE A 60 1.99 -2.90 -2.41
N GLU A 61 3.22 -3.35 -2.18
CA GLU A 61 3.64 -3.87 -0.89
C GLU A 61 4.68 -2.96 -0.22
N HIS A 62 5.03 -3.29 1.04
CA HIS A 62 6.06 -2.57 1.79
C HIS A 62 5.76 -1.06 1.97
N SER A 63 4.49 -0.67 2.00
CA SER A 63 4.15 0.70 2.38
C SER A 63 4.49 0.94 3.86
N ASP A 64 5.18 2.03 4.13
CA ASP A 64 5.45 2.49 5.49
C ASP A 64 4.15 2.96 6.16
N PHE A 65 4.19 3.10 7.48
CA PHE A 65 3.00 3.49 8.24
C PHE A 65 2.50 4.88 7.82
N GLU A 66 3.41 5.85 7.80
CA GLU A 66 3.10 7.24 7.49
C GLU A 66 2.67 7.40 6.02
N GLY A 67 3.33 6.72 5.08
CA GLY A 67 2.89 6.69 3.68
C GLY A 67 1.48 6.11 3.52
N THR A 68 1.12 5.07 4.28
CA THR A 68 -0.24 4.49 4.22
C THR A 68 -1.29 5.46 4.75
N GLU A 69 -1.02 6.16 5.86
CA GLU A 69 -1.92 7.18 6.42
C GLU A 69 -2.10 8.37 5.47
N ARG A 70 -1.00 8.88 4.89
CA ARG A 70 -1.06 9.96 3.90
C ARG A 70 -1.82 9.54 2.65
N LEU A 71 -1.64 8.30 2.18
CA LEU A 71 -2.39 7.76 1.05
C LEU A 71 -3.88 7.64 1.35
N ALA A 72 -4.24 7.14 2.54
CA ALA A 72 -5.63 7.07 2.98
C ALA A 72 -6.27 8.48 3.00
N ALA A 73 -5.57 9.47 3.56
CA ALA A 73 -6.03 10.85 3.62
C ALA A 73 -6.25 11.48 2.23
N VAL A 74 -5.32 11.31 1.27
CA VAL A 74 -5.47 11.89 -0.08
C VAL A 74 -6.46 11.13 -0.96
N LEU A 75 -6.52 9.81 -0.83
CA LEU A 75 -7.45 9.00 -1.61
C LEU A 75 -8.87 9.02 -1.03
N GLY A 76 -9.03 9.48 0.21
CA GLY A 76 -10.27 9.40 0.98
C GLY A 76 -10.67 7.97 1.32
N ALA A 77 -9.69 7.10 1.57
CA ALA A 77 -9.86 5.66 1.81
C ALA A 77 -9.78 5.29 3.30
N ASP A 78 -10.41 4.19 3.69
CA ASP A 78 -10.23 3.62 5.03
C ASP A 78 -9.07 2.61 5.06
N ILE A 79 -8.29 2.63 6.14
CA ILE A 79 -7.27 1.62 6.40
C ILE A 79 -7.92 0.44 7.14
N THR A 80 -8.03 -0.70 6.47
CA THR A 80 -8.68 -1.90 7.02
C THR A 80 -7.70 -3.00 7.39
N SER A 81 -7.96 -3.69 8.50
CA SER A 81 -7.21 -4.89 8.92
C SER A 81 -7.95 -6.21 8.64
N THR A 82 -9.24 -6.13 8.32
CA THR A 82 -10.11 -7.24 7.99
C THR A 82 -10.82 -6.98 6.66
N PHE A 83 -11.20 -8.05 5.97
CA PHE A 83 -11.79 -7.98 4.61
C PHE A 83 -13.19 -8.60 4.56
N GLU A 84 -13.87 -8.74 5.70
CA GLU A 84 -15.11 -9.52 5.80
C GLU A 84 -16.32 -8.75 5.29
N ASN A 85 -16.37 -7.45 5.53
CA ASN A 85 -17.51 -6.60 5.21
C ASN A 85 -17.10 -5.49 4.22
N PRO A 86 -17.36 -5.68 2.91
CA PRO A 86 -17.08 -4.65 1.92
C PRO A 86 -17.83 -3.34 2.13
N GLU A 87 -19.06 -3.41 2.64
CA GLU A 87 -19.91 -2.23 2.82
C GLU A 87 -19.45 -1.30 3.95
N GLU A 88 -18.60 -1.80 4.85
CA GLU A 88 -18.05 -1.03 5.98
C GLU A 88 -16.73 -0.35 5.61
N THR A 89 -16.24 -0.50 4.37
CA THR A 89 -14.94 0.03 3.94
C THR A 89 -15.11 1.07 2.84
N LYS A 90 -14.66 2.30 3.08
CA LYS A 90 -14.58 3.29 2.02
C LYS A 90 -13.35 3.03 1.14
N LEU A 91 -13.58 2.76 -0.15
CA LEU A 91 -12.52 2.68 -1.14
C LEU A 91 -12.02 4.06 -1.55
N GLY A 92 -10.71 4.20 -1.65
CA GLY A 92 -10.05 5.41 -2.14
C GLY A 92 -10.18 5.58 -3.64
N PHE A 93 -10.06 6.83 -4.09
CA PHE A 93 -10.07 7.16 -5.51
C PHE A 93 -8.91 8.09 -5.90
N CYS A 94 -8.30 7.80 -7.05
CA CYS A 94 -7.47 8.73 -7.78
C CYS A 94 -7.67 8.55 -9.28
N THR A 95 -7.34 9.59 -10.05
CA THR A 95 -7.51 9.61 -11.50
C THR A 95 -6.45 8.75 -12.20
N MET A 96 -5.21 8.78 -11.71
CA MET A 96 -4.11 8.06 -12.36
C MET A 96 -3.03 7.69 -11.35
N ILE A 97 -2.60 6.43 -11.44
CA ILE A 97 -1.43 5.86 -10.77
C ILE A 97 -0.38 5.58 -11.83
N SER A 98 0.81 6.13 -11.68
CA SER A 98 1.90 5.97 -12.63
C SER A 98 3.20 5.70 -11.91
N GLU A 99 4.00 4.81 -12.47
CA GLU A 99 5.36 4.60 -12.02
C GLU A 99 6.30 5.52 -12.79
N MET A 100 7.15 6.25 -12.09
CA MET A 100 8.10 7.18 -12.70
C MET A 100 9.48 7.09 -12.06
N MET A 101 10.50 7.43 -12.85
CA MET A 101 11.88 7.54 -12.39
C MET A 101 12.16 9.00 -11.99
N ILE A 102 12.64 9.21 -10.77
CA ILE A 102 13.15 10.50 -10.31
C ILE A 102 14.62 10.32 -9.96
N GLY A 103 15.51 10.79 -10.85
CA GLY A 103 16.93 10.52 -10.72
C GLY A 103 17.20 9.03 -10.96
N GLU A 104 17.68 8.34 -9.94
CA GLU A 104 17.94 6.89 -9.97
C GLU A 104 16.83 6.08 -9.27
N ASP A 105 15.92 6.75 -8.56
CA ASP A 105 14.88 6.12 -7.77
C ASP A 105 13.59 5.93 -8.57
N LYS A 106 12.94 4.78 -8.37
CA LYS A 106 11.64 4.46 -8.93
C LYS A 106 10.56 4.78 -7.90
N VAL A 107 9.58 5.58 -8.28
CA VAL A 107 8.49 5.99 -7.38
C VAL A 107 7.13 5.76 -8.02
N ILE A 108 6.13 5.54 -7.19
CA ILE A 108 4.73 5.43 -7.61
C ILE A 108 4.05 6.77 -7.29
N LYS A 109 3.54 7.42 -8.33
CA LYS A 109 2.85 8.71 -8.25
C LYS A 109 1.35 8.52 -8.42
N PHE A 110 0.61 8.98 -7.42
CA PHE A 110 -0.85 9.11 -7.43
C PHE A 110 -1.23 10.54 -7.83
N THR A 111 -2.15 10.69 -8.77
CA THR A 111 -2.60 12.00 -9.27
C THR A 111 -4.11 12.07 -9.42
N GLY A 112 -4.66 13.28 -9.22
CA GLY A 112 -6.10 13.50 -9.21
C GLY A 112 -6.79 12.68 -8.12
N CYS A 113 -6.22 12.70 -6.91
CA CYS A 113 -6.78 12.06 -5.73
C CYS A 113 -8.08 12.76 -5.31
N ALA A 114 -8.98 12.01 -4.67
CA ALA A 114 -10.31 12.52 -4.29
C ALA A 114 -10.22 13.68 -3.29
N GLU A 115 -9.30 13.59 -2.34
CA GLU A 115 -9.09 14.55 -1.28
C GLU A 115 -7.73 15.24 -1.46
N ASN A 116 -7.59 16.46 -0.94
CA ASN A 116 -6.34 17.23 -0.99
C ASN A 116 -5.74 17.45 0.41
N GLU A 117 -5.86 16.44 1.28
CA GLU A 117 -5.40 16.53 2.68
C GLU A 117 -3.89 16.35 2.87
N ALA A 118 -3.18 15.82 1.87
CA ALA A 118 -1.73 15.74 1.87
C ALA A 118 -1.14 15.96 0.47
N CYS A 119 0.14 16.37 0.44
CA CYS A 119 0.92 16.49 -0.78
C CYS A 119 2.35 15.99 -0.56
N THR A 120 3.05 15.70 -1.65
CA THR A 120 4.44 15.26 -1.61
C THR A 120 5.30 16.22 -2.41
N ILE A 121 6.36 16.72 -1.78
CA ILE A 121 7.38 17.56 -2.41
C ILE A 121 8.66 16.74 -2.49
N VAL A 122 9.19 16.58 -3.70
CA VAL A 122 10.44 15.84 -3.93
C VAL A 122 11.59 16.83 -4.05
N LEU A 123 12.48 16.81 -3.07
CA LEU A 123 13.69 17.65 -3.05
C LEU A 123 14.84 16.93 -3.76
N ARG A 124 15.62 17.70 -4.52
CA ARG A 124 16.82 17.22 -5.22
C ARG A 124 17.97 18.20 -5.03
N GLY A 125 19.15 17.67 -4.75
CA GLY A 125 20.33 18.47 -4.45
C GLY A 125 21.61 17.73 -4.78
N ALA A 126 22.73 18.46 -4.81
CA ALA A 126 24.04 17.90 -5.13
C ALA A 126 24.68 17.15 -3.95
N SER A 127 24.22 17.39 -2.72
CA SER A 127 24.69 16.72 -1.51
C SER A 127 23.57 16.59 -0.48
N THR A 128 23.71 15.62 0.43
CA THR A 128 22.77 15.41 1.54
C THR A 128 22.67 16.65 2.44
N HIS A 129 23.79 17.32 2.71
CA HIS A 129 23.79 18.56 3.51
C HIS A 129 22.92 19.67 2.91
N ILE A 130 22.89 19.82 1.58
CA ILE A 130 22.03 20.81 0.92
C ILE A 130 20.56 20.39 0.99
N LEU A 131 20.28 19.08 0.86
CA LEU A 131 18.94 18.53 0.98
C LEU A 131 18.37 18.72 2.39
N ASP A 132 19.15 18.42 3.43
CA ASP A 132 18.75 18.59 4.83
C ASP A 132 18.41 20.06 5.13
N GLU A 133 19.21 20.99 4.61
CA GLU A 133 18.97 22.43 4.78
C GLU A 133 17.74 22.90 3.99
N ALA A 134 17.53 22.38 2.78
CA ALA A 134 16.36 22.69 1.97
C ALA A 134 15.06 22.16 2.62
N GLU A 135 15.10 20.95 3.19
CA GLU A 135 13.97 20.37 3.93
C GLU A 135 13.60 21.24 5.13
N ARG A 136 14.58 21.65 5.95
CA ARG A 136 14.37 22.56 7.09
C ARG A 136 13.81 23.90 6.66
N SER A 137 14.40 24.51 5.63
CA SER A 137 13.96 25.80 5.10
C SER A 137 12.52 25.75 4.60
N LEU A 138 12.14 24.66 3.92
CA LEU A 138 10.78 24.45 3.44
C LEU A 138 9.80 24.23 4.60
N HIS A 139 10.19 23.43 5.58
CA HIS A 139 9.40 23.19 6.78
C HIS A 139 9.11 24.51 7.52
N ASP A 140 10.13 25.33 7.74
CA ASP A 140 9.99 26.63 8.42
C ASP A 140 9.07 27.57 7.63
N ALA A 141 9.22 27.63 6.31
CA ALA A 141 8.36 28.44 5.45
C ALA A 141 6.89 27.98 5.52
N LEU A 142 6.64 26.67 5.47
CA LEU A 142 5.29 26.10 5.58
C LEU A 142 4.69 26.33 6.97
N ALA A 143 5.48 26.21 8.04
CA ALA A 143 5.04 26.44 9.40
C ALA A 143 4.59 27.89 9.62
N VAL A 144 5.28 28.87 9.03
CA VAL A 144 4.88 30.27 9.08
C VAL A 144 3.56 30.50 8.34
N LEU A 145 3.41 29.93 7.14
CA LEU A 145 2.18 30.05 6.36
C LEU A 145 0.98 29.40 7.05
N TYR A 146 1.19 28.31 7.79
CA TYR A 146 0.13 27.64 8.52
C TYR A 146 -0.36 28.42 9.75
N GLN A 147 0.48 29.29 10.32
CA GLN A 147 0.12 30.12 11.47
C GLN A 147 -0.66 31.39 11.11
N THR A 148 -0.72 31.75 9.83
CA THR A 148 -1.48 32.89 9.29
C THR A 148 -2.79 32.45 8.67
#